data_AF-A0A327IZH3-F1
#
_entry.id   AF-A0A327IZH3-F1
#
_cell.length_a   1.000
_cell.length_b   1.000
_cell.length_c   1.000
_cell.angle_alpha   90.00
_cell.angle_beta   90.00
_cell.angle_gamma   90.00
#
_symmetry.space_group_name_H-M   'P 1'
#
loop_
_entity.id
_entity.type
_entity.pdbx_description
1 polymer ?
#
loop_
_entity_poly.entity_id
_entity_poly.type
_entity_poly.pdbx_seq_one_letter_code
_entity_poly.pdbx_strand_id
1 'polypeptide(L)'
;MEEEKKEKATNLELLRHFIASAIIYGIILLCLIFCPAYYETIEENSGFDYTIFFTVFYLGYLLIAPIIYWTVRPISVKDSRNMTIFGYFARQFSKDMPVEHFLKGLEPTEKEKQAMMIVFMQTFFGVYCVNTLCNNYLPSFGYNLDFLKVMFEQAVQYITAGSGILSGIIQYLNDTGDMWIKLAMTINLIILAISYLSDLDLFKNKIKSVDTTPLGVISCIMCYYPVVLLTDKFLQVTEDSLLPVNNSALLAGLNLFAIIANFGMMIAVLRLGTKSGNLTNRGIVTGFPYNVVRHPEYSMQIFYIIITTIPLYLASDMGYGDKFFVTVTTLAWIFIYYLRAITEERHLIKDSKYQEYVLKVKHRFLPWLI
;
A
#
# COMPACT_ATOMS: atom_id res chain seq x y z
N MET A 1 -29.48 1.94 -28.46
CA MET A 1 -28.68 0.71 -28.45
C MET A 1 -29.02 0.01 -27.15
N GLU A 2 -29.75 -1.09 -27.26
CA GLU A 2 -30.58 -1.68 -26.21
C GLU A 2 -29.80 -1.99 -24.93
N GLU A 3 -30.21 -1.39 -23.81
CA GLU A 3 -29.93 -1.95 -22.49
C GLU A 3 -30.71 -3.28 -22.40
N GLU A 4 -30.04 -4.40 -22.66
CA GLU A 4 -30.51 -5.71 -22.20
C GLU A 4 -30.89 -5.55 -20.72
N LYS A 5 -32.18 -5.69 -20.40
CA LYS A 5 -32.67 -5.82 -19.03
C LYS A 5 -32.00 -7.04 -18.40
N LYS A 6 -30.82 -6.84 -17.80
CA LYS A 6 -30.14 -7.90 -17.05
C LYS A 6 -31.04 -8.32 -15.90
N GLU A 7 -31.55 -9.53 -16.00
CA GLU A 7 -32.49 -10.09 -15.02
C GLU A 7 -31.85 -10.10 -13.63
N LYS A 8 -32.64 -9.74 -12.61
CA LYS A 8 -32.19 -9.73 -11.20
C LYS A 8 -31.69 -11.11 -10.76
N ALA A 9 -30.86 -11.15 -9.72
CA ALA A 9 -30.35 -12.40 -9.18
C ALA A 9 -31.48 -13.27 -8.57
N THR A 10 -31.42 -14.57 -8.85
CA THR A 10 -32.31 -15.60 -8.29
C THR A 10 -31.96 -15.89 -6.83
N ASN A 11 -32.89 -16.46 -6.06
CA ASN A 11 -32.64 -16.82 -4.66
C ASN A 11 -31.47 -17.80 -4.51
N LEU A 12 -31.33 -18.74 -5.46
CA LEU A 12 -30.25 -19.73 -5.44
C LEU A 12 -28.88 -19.10 -5.71
N GLU A 13 -28.79 -18.16 -6.65
CA GLU A 13 -27.55 -17.42 -6.92
C GLU A 13 -27.12 -16.57 -5.72
N LEU A 14 -28.08 -15.88 -5.07
CA LEU A 14 -27.83 -15.10 -3.86
C LEU A 14 -27.32 -15.97 -2.71
N LEU A 15 -27.99 -17.11 -2.47
CA LEU A 15 -27.61 -18.04 -1.41
C LEU A 15 -26.21 -18.63 -1.64
N ARG A 16 -25.92 -19.08 -2.87
CA ARG A 16 -24.60 -19.63 -3.23
C ARG A 16 -23.50 -18.60 -3.03
N HIS A 17 -23.72 -17.37 -3.50
CA HIS A 17 -22.76 -16.27 -3.32
C HIS A 17 -22.54 -15.93 -1.85
N PHE A 18 -23.61 -15.84 -1.07
CA PHE A 18 -23.51 -15.55 0.35
C PHE A 18 -22.68 -16.61 1.09
N ILE A 19 -22.96 -17.90 0.85
CA ILE A 19 -22.23 -19.02 1.46
C ILE A 19 -20.76 -19.01 1.03
N ALA A 20 -20.48 -18.89 -0.27
CA ALA A 20 -19.10 -18.85 -0.77
C ALA A 20 -18.30 -17.69 -0.16
N SER A 21 -18.93 -16.51 -0.04
CA SER A 21 -18.31 -15.33 0.55
C SER A 21 -18.11 -15.49 2.06
N ALA A 22 -19.08 -16.03 2.79
CA ALA A 22 -18.96 -16.32 4.22
C ALA A 22 -17.79 -17.28 4.49
N ILE A 23 -17.64 -18.34 3.70
CA ILE A 23 -16.52 -19.29 3.81
C ILE A 23 -15.19 -18.58 3.54
N ILE A 24 -15.08 -17.85 2.43
CA ILE A 24 -13.83 -17.17 2.05
C ILE A 24 -13.43 -16.12 3.08
N TYR A 25 -14.36 -15.27 3.51
CA TYR A 25 -14.09 -14.25 4.53
C TYR A 25 -13.80 -14.87 5.90
N GLY A 26 -14.45 -15.98 6.25
CA GLY A 26 -14.14 -16.72 7.47
C GLY A 26 -12.72 -17.30 7.45
N ILE A 27 -12.29 -17.89 6.34
CA ILE A 27 -10.90 -18.39 6.17
C ILE A 27 -9.91 -17.23 6.28
N ILE A 28 -10.19 -16.10 5.63
CA ILE A 28 -9.34 -14.90 5.72
C ILE A 28 -9.23 -14.43 7.16
N LEU A 29 -10.35 -14.32 7.89
CA LEU A 29 -10.35 -13.93 9.29
C LEU A 29 -9.51 -14.89 10.14
N LEU A 30 -9.65 -16.20 9.95
CA LEU A 30 -8.83 -17.19 10.64
C LEU A 30 -7.34 -17.00 10.33
N CYS A 31 -6.98 -16.81 9.06
CA CYS A 31 -5.59 -16.53 8.68
C CYS A 31 -5.04 -15.27 9.36
N LEU A 32 -5.84 -14.21 9.48
CA LEU A 32 -5.43 -12.96 10.14
C LEU A 32 -5.27 -13.15 11.65
N ILE A 33 -6.20 -13.86 12.30
CA ILE A 33 -6.16 -14.15 13.73
C ILE A 33 -4.97 -15.04 14.09
N PHE A 34 -4.63 -16.01 13.24
CA PHE A 34 -3.56 -16.97 13.52
C PHE A 34 -2.20 -16.58 12.93
N CYS A 35 -2.06 -15.40 12.33
CA CYS A 35 -0.79 -14.93 11.79
C CYS A 35 -0.10 -14.02 12.83
N PRO A 36 0.94 -14.51 13.54
CA PRO A 36 1.58 -13.77 14.64
C PRO A 36 2.15 -12.44 14.20
N ALA A 37 2.61 -12.35 12.95
CA ALA A 37 3.24 -11.15 12.45
C ALA A 37 2.29 -9.95 12.55
N TYR A 38 0.99 -10.08 12.24
CA TYR A 38 0.09 -8.92 12.36
C TYR A 38 -0.05 -8.37 13.79
N TYR A 39 0.33 -9.13 14.82
CA TYR A 39 0.36 -8.69 16.21
C TYR A 39 1.67 -7.99 16.63
N GLU A 40 2.81 -8.28 15.99
CA GLU A 40 4.12 -7.70 16.41
C GLU A 40 4.20 -6.19 16.18
N THR A 41 3.37 -5.64 15.29
CA THR A 41 3.32 -4.20 14.98
C THR A 41 2.36 -3.42 15.88
N ILE A 42 1.74 -4.07 16.87
CA ILE A 42 0.74 -3.47 17.75
C ILE A 42 1.39 -3.19 19.08
N GLU A 43 1.51 -1.91 19.43
CA GLU A 43 1.93 -1.52 20.78
C GLU A 43 0.94 -2.07 21.82
N GLU A 44 1.45 -2.56 22.96
CA GLU A 44 0.68 -3.23 24.02
C GLU A 44 -0.51 -2.41 24.57
N ASN A 45 -0.59 -1.10 24.26
CA ASN A 45 -1.65 -0.18 24.67
C ASN A 45 -2.41 0.46 23.49
N SER A 46 -2.42 -0.17 22.31
CA SER A 46 -3.20 0.37 21.20
C SER A 46 -4.70 0.31 21.52
N GLY A 47 -5.41 1.41 21.32
CA GLY A 47 -6.87 1.46 21.47
C GLY A 47 -7.63 0.69 20.38
N PHE A 48 -6.93 -0.04 19.51
CA PHE A 48 -7.48 -0.71 18.34
C PHE A 48 -7.01 -2.18 18.26
N ASP A 49 -7.91 -3.09 18.61
CA ASP A 49 -7.74 -4.52 18.40
C ASP A 49 -8.30 -4.91 17.02
N TYR A 50 -7.40 -5.25 16.10
CA TYR A 50 -7.79 -5.63 14.74
C TYR A 50 -8.54 -6.98 14.70
N THR A 51 -8.28 -7.90 15.63
CA THR A 51 -9.00 -9.17 15.73
C THR A 51 -10.45 -8.92 16.08
N ILE A 52 -10.70 -8.05 17.07
CA ILE A 52 -12.06 -7.60 17.38
C ILE A 52 -12.67 -6.88 16.19
N PHE A 53 -11.94 -5.95 15.57
CA PHE A 53 -12.43 -5.16 14.43
C PHE A 53 -12.87 -6.05 13.25
N PHE A 54 -12.01 -6.94 12.77
CA PHE A 54 -12.34 -7.81 11.63
C PHE A 54 -13.35 -8.90 12.01
N THR A 55 -13.40 -9.34 13.27
CA THR A 55 -14.45 -10.23 13.76
C THR A 55 -15.81 -9.54 13.74
N VAL A 56 -15.90 -8.30 14.25
CA VAL A 56 -17.12 -7.49 14.18
C VAL A 56 -17.52 -7.25 12.72
N PHE A 57 -16.56 -6.94 11.84
CA PHE A 57 -16.83 -6.77 10.41
C PHE A 57 -17.38 -8.05 9.76
N TYR A 58 -16.80 -9.20 10.07
CA TYR A 58 -17.26 -10.51 9.59
C TYR A 58 -18.66 -10.86 10.11
N LEU A 59 -18.92 -10.67 11.40
CA LEU A 59 -20.25 -10.85 11.99
C LEU A 59 -21.27 -9.89 11.36
N GLY A 60 -20.88 -8.64 11.15
CA GLY A 60 -21.67 -7.65 10.42
C GLY A 60 -22.01 -8.12 9.02
N TYR A 61 -21.06 -8.69 8.28
CA TYR A 61 -21.33 -9.29 6.97
C TYR A 61 -22.35 -10.44 7.07
N LEU A 62 -22.19 -11.37 8.03
CA LEU A 62 -23.10 -12.51 8.18
C LEU A 62 -24.54 -12.08 8.51
N LEU A 63 -24.73 -11.01 9.27
CA LEU A 63 -26.03 -10.54 9.71
C LEU A 63 -26.69 -9.58 8.70
N ILE A 64 -25.92 -8.65 8.13
CA ILE A 64 -26.43 -7.55 7.32
C ILE A 64 -26.49 -7.92 5.83
N ALA A 65 -25.51 -8.67 5.31
CA ALA A 65 -25.45 -8.98 3.88
C ALA A 65 -26.67 -9.75 3.37
N PRO A 66 -27.24 -10.74 4.10
CA PRO A 66 -28.49 -11.39 3.67
C PRO A 66 -29.66 -10.41 3.54
N ILE A 67 -29.80 -9.46 4.47
CA ILE A 67 -30.86 -8.45 4.40
C ILE A 67 -30.72 -7.63 3.12
N ILE A 68 -29.51 -7.17 2.81
CA ILE A 68 -29.21 -6.39 1.60
C ILE A 68 -29.45 -7.23 0.33
N TYR A 69 -28.92 -8.45 0.26
CA TYR A 69 -29.00 -9.29 -0.93
C TYR A 69 -30.44 -9.66 -1.31
N TRP A 70 -31.27 -10.02 -0.35
CA TRP A 70 -32.66 -10.40 -0.63
C TRP A 70 -33.58 -9.20 -0.87
N THR A 71 -33.19 -8.00 -0.40
CA THR A 71 -33.91 -6.75 -0.67
C THR A 71 -33.55 -6.15 -2.04
N VAL A 72 -32.25 -6.02 -2.32
CA VAL A 72 -31.74 -5.32 -3.52
C VAL A 72 -31.65 -6.25 -4.73
N ARG A 73 -31.34 -7.54 -4.52
CA ARG A 73 -31.08 -8.55 -5.56
C ARG A 73 -30.07 -8.10 -6.62
N PRO A 74 -28.84 -7.73 -6.21
CA PRO A 74 -27.86 -7.11 -7.11
C PRO A 74 -27.42 -8.07 -8.22
N ILE A 75 -27.40 -7.57 -9.46
CA ILE A 75 -26.99 -8.33 -10.65
C ILE A 75 -25.51 -8.72 -10.58
N SER A 76 -24.68 -7.95 -9.89
CA SER A 76 -23.24 -8.21 -9.72
C SER A 76 -22.93 -9.56 -9.06
N VAL A 77 -23.88 -10.15 -8.34
CA VAL A 77 -23.73 -11.49 -7.74
C VAL A 77 -23.54 -12.58 -8.80
N LYS A 78 -24.07 -12.38 -10.01
CA LYS A 78 -23.90 -13.32 -11.12
C LYS A 78 -22.45 -13.42 -11.60
N ASP A 79 -21.64 -12.37 -11.39
CA ASP A 79 -20.21 -12.36 -11.68
C ASP A 79 -19.38 -12.27 -10.39
N SER A 80 -19.69 -13.13 -9.43
CA SER A 80 -19.02 -13.14 -8.14
C SER A 80 -17.60 -13.71 -8.20
N ARG A 81 -16.64 -12.92 -7.73
CA ARG A 81 -15.25 -13.34 -7.49
C ARG A 81 -15.17 -14.50 -6.49
N ASN A 82 -15.88 -14.39 -5.37
CA ASN A 82 -15.93 -15.42 -4.33
C ASN A 82 -16.50 -16.75 -4.85
N MET A 83 -17.53 -16.71 -5.71
CA MET A 83 -18.03 -17.91 -6.38
C MET A 83 -17.01 -18.53 -7.32
N THR A 84 -16.25 -17.70 -8.04
CA THR A 84 -15.17 -18.15 -8.93
C THR A 84 -14.07 -18.87 -8.14
N ILE A 85 -13.64 -18.27 -7.02
CA ILE A 85 -12.64 -18.86 -6.11
C ILE A 85 -13.17 -20.16 -5.48
N PHE A 86 -14.39 -20.15 -4.96
CA PHE A 86 -14.99 -21.35 -4.36
C PHE A 86 -15.12 -22.48 -5.38
N GLY A 87 -15.55 -22.18 -6.60
CA GLY A 87 -15.62 -23.15 -7.69
C GLY A 87 -14.26 -23.77 -8.03
N TYR A 88 -13.18 -22.97 -7.97
CA TYR A 88 -11.81 -23.48 -8.13
C TYR A 88 -11.44 -24.49 -7.06
N PHE A 89 -11.66 -24.18 -5.79
CA PHE A 89 -11.31 -25.10 -4.71
C PHE A 89 -12.23 -26.33 -4.70
N ALA A 90 -13.53 -26.15 -4.88
CA ALA A 90 -14.50 -27.25 -4.87
C ALA A 90 -14.19 -28.30 -5.96
N ARG A 91 -13.75 -27.89 -7.15
CA ARG A 91 -13.41 -28.85 -8.22
C ARG A 91 -12.20 -29.73 -7.88
N GLN A 92 -11.29 -29.28 -7.00
CA GLN A 92 -10.12 -30.08 -6.59
C GLN A 92 -10.49 -31.29 -5.71
N PHE A 93 -11.69 -31.28 -5.12
CA PHE A 93 -12.19 -32.36 -4.26
C PHE A 93 -13.23 -33.26 -4.96
N SER A 94 -13.41 -33.10 -6.28
CA SER A 94 -14.33 -33.91 -7.07
C SER A 94 -13.80 -35.35 -7.24
N LYS A 95 -14.56 -36.34 -6.77
CA LYS A 95 -14.09 -37.74 -6.68
C LYS A 95 -14.14 -38.52 -8.00
N ASP A 96 -14.99 -38.12 -8.94
CA ASP A 96 -15.32 -38.92 -10.14
C ASP A 96 -14.71 -38.37 -11.44
N MET A 97 -13.60 -37.65 -11.33
CA MET A 97 -12.98 -36.96 -12.48
C MET A 97 -11.82 -37.78 -13.07
N PRO A 98 -11.78 -38.00 -14.40
CA PRO A 98 -10.62 -38.63 -15.05
C PRO A 98 -9.33 -37.88 -14.73
N VAL A 99 -8.22 -38.60 -14.51
CA VAL A 99 -6.92 -38.03 -14.10
C VAL A 99 -6.46 -36.92 -15.04
N GLU A 100 -6.61 -37.08 -16.36
CA GLU A 100 -6.23 -36.06 -17.33
C GLU A 100 -7.00 -34.74 -17.14
N HIS A 101 -8.31 -34.83 -16.88
CA HIS A 101 -9.15 -33.66 -16.64
C HIS A 101 -8.84 -33.03 -15.28
N PHE A 102 -8.53 -33.84 -14.26
CA PHE A 102 -8.07 -33.37 -12.97
C PHE A 102 -6.75 -32.58 -13.10
N LEU A 103 -5.75 -33.12 -13.79
CA LEU A 103 -4.45 -32.46 -14.00
C LEU A 103 -4.61 -31.13 -14.75
N LYS A 104 -5.45 -31.08 -15.79
CA LYS A 104 -5.78 -29.82 -16.49
C LYS A 104 -6.51 -28.82 -15.59
N GLY A 105 -7.28 -29.32 -14.61
CA GLY A 105 -8.03 -28.51 -13.65
C GLY A 105 -7.21 -27.98 -12.46
N LEU A 106 -5.97 -28.43 -12.29
CA LEU A 106 -5.06 -27.96 -11.22
C LEU A 106 -4.66 -26.49 -11.44
N GLU A 107 -4.32 -26.13 -12.69
CA GLU A 107 -3.97 -24.76 -13.00
C GLU A 107 -5.23 -23.88 -12.96
N PRO A 108 -5.23 -22.77 -12.19
CA PRO A 108 -6.35 -21.84 -12.20
C PRO A 108 -6.48 -21.14 -13.55
N THR A 109 -7.72 -20.93 -13.99
CA THR A 109 -7.99 -20.11 -15.18
C THR A 109 -7.59 -18.66 -14.94
N GLU A 110 -7.42 -17.85 -15.99
CA GLU A 110 -7.11 -16.43 -15.83
C GLU A 110 -8.16 -15.69 -14.99
N LYS A 111 -9.45 -16.03 -15.14
CA LYS A 111 -10.53 -15.46 -14.31
C LYS A 111 -10.34 -15.81 -12.82
N GLU A 112 -9.93 -17.04 -12.53
CA GLU A 112 -9.66 -17.50 -11.16
C GLU A 112 -8.41 -16.84 -10.58
N LYS A 113 -7.32 -16.75 -11.36
CA LYS A 113 -6.10 -16.03 -10.97
C LYS A 113 -6.42 -14.57 -10.62
N GLN A 114 -7.19 -13.87 -11.46
CA GLN A 114 -7.64 -12.51 -11.21
C GLN A 114 -8.51 -12.42 -9.95
N ALA A 115 -9.49 -13.31 -9.78
CA ALA A 115 -10.37 -13.29 -8.61
C ALA A 115 -9.60 -13.52 -7.30
N MET A 116 -8.74 -14.54 -7.25
CA MET A 116 -7.89 -14.83 -6.09
C MET A 116 -6.96 -13.66 -5.78
N MET A 117 -6.31 -13.11 -6.80
CA MET A 117 -5.37 -12.02 -6.62
C MET A 117 -6.06 -10.73 -6.17
N ILE A 118 -7.27 -10.44 -6.64
CA ILE A 118 -8.06 -9.30 -6.12
C ILE A 118 -8.38 -9.46 -4.64
N VAL A 119 -8.84 -10.65 -4.22
CA VAL A 119 -9.16 -10.90 -2.81
C VAL A 119 -7.89 -10.83 -1.96
N PHE A 120 -6.77 -11.39 -2.44
CA PHE A 120 -5.46 -11.26 -1.79
C PHE A 120 -5.07 -9.79 -1.64
N MET A 121 -5.16 -9.00 -2.71
CA MET A 121 -4.83 -7.57 -2.73
C MET A 121 -5.61 -6.78 -1.69
N GLN A 122 -6.94 -6.94 -1.69
CA GLN A 122 -7.82 -6.21 -0.77
C GLN A 122 -7.58 -6.63 0.68
N THR A 123 -7.24 -7.91 0.91
CA THR A 123 -6.95 -8.42 2.25
C THR A 123 -5.57 -7.97 2.71
N PHE A 124 -4.50 -8.33 2.01
CA PHE A 124 -3.12 -8.07 2.41
C PHE A 124 -2.86 -6.57 2.58
N PHE A 125 -3.13 -5.77 1.54
CA PHE A 125 -2.86 -4.34 1.59
C PHE A 125 -3.93 -3.56 2.36
N GLY A 126 -5.19 -3.99 2.32
CA GLY A 126 -6.25 -3.35 3.10
C GLY A 126 -6.03 -3.52 4.60
N VAL A 127 -5.71 -4.73 5.06
CA VAL A 127 -5.36 -5.00 6.46
C VAL A 127 -4.10 -4.24 6.85
N TYR A 128 -3.04 -4.28 6.03
CA TYR A 128 -1.81 -3.51 6.29
C TYR A 128 -2.11 -2.02 6.48
N CYS A 129 -2.92 -1.42 5.59
CA CYS A 129 -3.24 0.00 5.67
C CYS A 129 -4.06 0.33 6.92
N VAL A 130 -5.11 -0.45 7.21
CA VAL A 130 -5.96 -0.23 8.40
C VAL A 130 -5.16 -0.40 9.68
N ASN A 131 -4.41 -1.50 9.78
CA ASN A 131 -3.60 -1.80 10.97
C ASN A 131 -2.58 -0.70 11.22
N THR A 132 -1.77 -0.38 10.21
CA THR A 132 -0.74 0.65 10.31
C THR A 132 -1.35 2.02 10.64
N LEU A 133 -2.46 2.38 10.00
CA LEU A 133 -3.13 3.65 10.24
C LEU A 133 -3.68 3.74 11.68
N CYS A 134 -4.40 2.73 12.14
CA CYS A 134 -5.08 2.74 13.43
C CYS A 134 -4.13 2.54 14.62
N ASN A 135 -3.03 1.81 14.46
CA ASN A 135 -2.09 1.52 15.54
C ASN A 135 -0.91 2.50 15.57
N ASN A 136 -0.38 2.94 14.41
CA ASN A 136 0.90 3.68 14.40
C ASN A 136 0.73 5.18 14.16
N TYR A 137 -0.34 5.60 13.45
CA TYR A 137 -0.45 6.98 12.97
C TYR A 137 -1.62 7.77 13.57
N LEU A 138 -2.84 7.20 13.63
CA LEU A 138 -4.00 7.89 14.18
C LEU A 138 -3.88 8.21 15.69
N PRO A 139 -3.35 7.31 16.55
CA PRO A 139 -3.27 7.59 17.99
C PRO A 139 -2.41 8.82 18.31
N SER A 140 -1.33 9.05 17.55
CA SER A 140 -0.44 10.19 17.72
C SER A 140 -0.86 11.42 16.92
N PHE A 141 -1.88 11.34 16.05
CA PHE A 141 -2.20 12.41 15.10
C PHE A 141 -2.47 13.77 15.74
N GLY A 142 -3.31 13.82 16.79
CA GLY A 142 -3.61 15.06 17.52
C GLY A 142 -2.38 15.64 18.20
N TYR A 143 -1.63 14.79 18.91
CA TYR A 143 -0.36 15.17 19.55
C TYR A 143 0.65 15.72 18.54
N ASN A 144 0.80 15.08 17.37
CA ASN A 144 1.74 15.50 16.34
C ASN A 144 1.40 16.92 15.84
N LEU A 145 0.11 17.24 15.64
CA LEU A 145 -0.32 18.59 15.23
C LEU A 145 -0.03 19.65 16.30
N ASP A 146 -0.34 19.34 17.57
CA ASP A 146 -0.06 20.25 18.68
C ASP A 146 1.45 20.46 18.87
N PHE A 147 2.23 19.40 18.75
CA PHE A 147 3.69 19.45 18.85
C PHE A 147 4.31 20.33 17.73
N LEU A 148 3.86 20.16 16.49
CA LEU A 148 4.29 21.02 15.37
C LEU A 148 4.04 22.50 15.66
N LYS A 149 2.89 22.83 16.25
CA LYS A 149 2.55 24.20 16.63
C LYS A 149 3.49 24.73 17.72
N VAL A 150 3.72 23.96 18.79
CA VAL A 150 4.61 24.36 19.89
C VAL A 150 6.04 24.58 19.40
N MET A 151 6.55 23.68 18.54
CA MET A 151 7.88 23.83 17.96
C MET A 151 7.98 25.06 17.04
N PHE A 152 6.91 25.42 16.34
CA PHE A 152 6.89 26.64 15.53
C PHE A 152 6.98 27.90 16.41
N GLU A 153 6.25 27.93 17.53
CA GLU A 153 6.34 29.02 18.51
C GLU A 153 7.77 29.14 19.09
N GLN A 154 8.40 28.01 19.40
CA GLN A 154 9.80 27.97 19.85
C GLN A 154 10.76 28.48 18.76
N ALA A 155 10.59 28.08 17.51
CA ALA A 155 11.39 28.57 16.40
C ALA A 155 11.28 30.09 16.25
N VAL A 156 10.07 30.65 16.36
CA VAL A 156 9.86 32.12 16.37
C VAL A 156 10.58 32.77 17.55
N GLN A 157 10.54 32.17 18.75
CA GLN A 157 11.27 32.68 19.90
C GLN A 157 12.79 32.76 19.65
N TYR A 158 13.40 31.70 19.08
CA TYR A 158 14.82 31.73 18.68
C TYR A 158 15.16 32.91 17.75
N ILE A 159 14.28 33.17 16.78
CA ILE A 159 14.44 34.27 15.84
C ILE A 159 14.37 35.63 16.56
N THR A 160 13.36 35.81 17.40
CA THR A 160 13.14 37.08 18.13
C THR A 160 14.15 37.34 19.24
N ALA A 161 14.75 36.29 19.82
CA ALA A 161 15.81 36.38 20.83
C ALA A 161 17.18 36.78 20.24
N GLY A 162 17.27 37.02 18.93
CA GLY A 162 18.49 37.48 18.26
C GLY A 162 19.42 36.37 17.77
N SER A 163 19.01 35.10 17.84
CA SER A 163 19.80 33.97 17.31
C SER A 163 19.79 33.90 15.77
N GLY A 164 18.95 34.70 15.10
CA GLY A 164 18.85 34.79 13.64
C GLY A 164 17.82 33.84 13.01
N ILE A 165 17.34 34.17 11.81
CA ILE A 165 16.28 33.41 11.11
C ILE A 165 16.70 31.95 10.84
N LEU A 166 17.95 31.76 10.39
CA LEU A 166 18.45 30.45 10.01
C LEU A 166 18.52 29.46 11.19
N SER A 167 18.85 29.94 12.39
CA SER A 167 18.93 29.06 13.57
C SER A 167 17.55 28.58 14.02
N GLY A 168 16.53 29.44 13.95
CA GLY A 168 15.13 29.05 14.17
C GLY A 168 14.64 28.01 13.15
N ILE A 169 14.99 28.17 11.87
CA ILE A 169 14.65 27.19 10.83
C ILE A 169 15.34 25.84 11.09
N ILE A 170 16.64 25.86 11.40
CA ILE A 170 17.41 24.65 11.69
C ILE A 170 16.82 23.91 12.89
N GLN A 171 16.53 24.62 13.98
CA GLN A 171 15.90 24.04 15.17
C GLN A 171 14.54 23.42 14.82
N TYR A 172 13.67 24.15 14.13
CA TYR A 172 12.36 23.65 13.75
C TYR A 172 12.43 22.36 12.92
N LEU A 173 13.31 22.32 11.91
CA LEU A 173 13.47 21.14 11.04
C LEU A 173 14.04 19.94 11.79
N ASN A 174 14.96 20.17 12.73
CA ASN A 174 15.52 19.09 13.55
C ASN A 174 14.47 18.50 14.49
N ASP A 175 13.68 19.36 15.13
CA ASP A 175 12.74 18.94 16.16
C ASP A 175 11.43 18.39 15.57
N THR A 176 11.07 18.74 14.33
CA THR A 176 9.76 18.38 13.73
C THR A 176 9.82 17.42 12.54
N GLY A 177 11.01 17.00 12.11
CA GLY A 177 11.20 16.21 10.89
C GLY A 177 10.33 14.95 10.83
N ASP A 178 10.31 14.17 11.91
CA ASP A 178 9.56 12.93 12.00
C ASP A 178 8.03 13.17 12.04
N MET A 179 7.58 14.23 12.71
CA MET A 179 6.16 14.63 12.79
C MET A 179 5.59 14.97 11.41
N TRP A 180 6.34 15.70 10.58
CA TRP A 180 5.93 16.02 9.21
C TRP A 180 5.84 14.77 8.33
N ILE A 181 6.79 13.84 8.47
CA ILE A 181 6.76 12.55 7.77
C ILE A 181 5.54 11.73 8.21
N LYS A 182 5.28 11.65 9.52
CA LYS A 182 4.12 10.96 10.08
C LYS A 182 2.80 11.55 9.57
N LEU A 183 2.71 12.87 9.43
CA LEU A 183 1.54 13.53 8.86
C LEU A 183 1.30 13.12 7.40
N ALA A 184 2.34 13.15 6.56
CA ALA A 184 2.26 12.73 5.16
C ALA A 184 1.84 11.26 5.04
N MET A 185 2.43 10.38 5.85
CA MET A 185 2.10 8.96 5.89
C MET A 185 0.66 8.70 6.35
N THR A 186 0.16 9.45 7.33
CA THR A 186 -1.25 9.35 7.78
C THR A 186 -2.20 9.59 6.62
N ILE A 187 -1.98 10.67 5.85
CA ILE A 187 -2.82 11.01 4.69
C ILE A 187 -2.74 9.92 3.61
N ASN A 188 -1.54 9.42 3.32
CA ASN A 188 -1.33 8.33 2.36
C ASN A 188 -2.12 7.07 2.74
N LEU A 189 -1.98 6.65 4.00
CA LEU A 189 -2.63 5.45 4.51
C LEU A 189 -4.15 5.58 4.53
N ILE A 190 -4.70 6.77 4.81
CA ILE A 190 -6.15 7.00 4.70
C ILE A 190 -6.63 6.77 3.26
N ILE A 191 -5.95 7.35 2.27
CA ILE A 191 -6.32 7.23 0.86
C ILE A 191 -6.19 5.77 0.39
N LEU A 192 -5.09 5.11 0.76
CA LEU A 192 -4.84 3.72 0.42
C LEU A 192 -5.85 2.78 1.10
N ALA A 193 -6.18 3.01 2.37
CA ALA A 193 -7.20 2.24 3.09
C ALA A 193 -8.56 2.37 2.39
N ILE A 194 -9.00 3.60 2.08
CA ILE A 194 -10.24 3.82 1.33
C ILE A 194 -10.19 3.08 -0.02
N SER A 195 -9.06 3.16 -0.70
CA SER A 195 -8.87 2.48 -1.98
C SER A 195 -8.99 0.95 -1.85
N TYR A 196 -8.26 0.30 -0.95
CA TYR A 196 -8.31 -1.17 -0.84
C TYR A 196 -9.63 -1.70 -0.28
N LEU A 197 -10.26 -0.96 0.63
CA LEU A 197 -11.52 -1.36 1.26
C LEU A 197 -12.75 -1.09 0.40
N SER A 198 -12.61 -0.41 -0.74
CA SER A 198 -13.75 -0.09 -1.60
C SER A 198 -13.52 -0.47 -3.06
N ASP A 199 -14.62 -0.88 -3.69
CA ASP A 199 -14.73 -1.18 -5.13
C ASP A 199 -16.11 -0.67 -5.58
N LEU A 200 -16.25 0.66 -5.63
CA LEU A 200 -17.53 1.36 -5.77
C LEU A 200 -17.53 2.26 -7.00
N ASP A 201 -18.68 2.31 -7.71
CA ASP A 201 -18.87 3.24 -8.83
C ASP A 201 -18.75 4.71 -8.40
N LEU A 202 -19.22 5.03 -7.17
CA LEU A 202 -19.13 6.37 -6.58
C LEU A 202 -17.68 6.87 -6.53
N PHE A 203 -16.75 6.01 -6.14
CA PHE A 203 -15.34 6.33 -6.03
C PHE A 203 -14.55 6.11 -7.32
N LYS A 204 -15.21 5.63 -8.39
CA LYS A 204 -14.61 5.34 -9.70
C LYS A 204 -13.32 4.50 -9.57
N ASN A 205 -13.31 3.55 -8.64
CA ASN A 205 -12.14 2.75 -8.29
C ASN A 205 -12.29 1.25 -8.58
N LYS A 206 -13.19 0.93 -9.51
CA LYS A 206 -13.37 -0.46 -9.96
C LYS A 206 -12.06 -1.05 -10.47
N ILE A 207 -11.73 -2.22 -9.95
CA ILE A 207 -10.55 -2.97 -10.39
C ILE A 207 -10.85 -3.57 -11.76
N LYS A 208 -10.13 -3.11 -12.79
CA LYS A 208 -10.21 -3.67 -14.14
C LYS A 208 -9.42 -4.97 -14.26
N SER A 209 -8.23 -4.99 -13.67
CA SER A 209 -7.31 -6.12 -13.68
C SER A 209 -6.30 -6.01 -12.54
N VAL A 210 -5.64 -7.13 -12.23
CA VAL A 210 -4.52 -7.21 -11.31
C VAL A 210 -3.32 -7.94 -11.92
N ASP A 211 -2.10 -7.62 -11.48
CA ASP A 211 -0.90 -8.35 -11.88
C ASP A 211 -0.83 -9.66 -11.09
N THR A 212 -0.90 -10.78 -11.82
CA THR A 212 -0.85 -12.15 -11.28
C THR A 212 0.50 -12.81 -11.45
N THR A 213 1.50 -12.09 -11.99
CA THR A 213 2.80 -12.68 -12.25
C THR A 213 3.63 -12.77 -10.96
N PRO A 214 4.41 -13.85 -10.76
CA PRO A 214 5.23 -14.01 -9.56
C PRO A 214 6.20 -12.83 -9.33
N LEU A 215 6.86 -12.35 -10.38
CA LEU A 215 7.82 -11.24 -10.27
C LEU A 215 7.14 -9.94 -9.81
N GLY A 216 5.95 -9.63 -10.33
CA GLY A 216 5.20 -8.45 -9.92
C GLY A 216 4.74 -8.56 -8.46
N VAL A 217 4.15 -9.69 -8.11
CA VAL A 217 3.68 -9.96 -6.74
C VAL A 217 4.83 -9.90 -5.73
N ILE A 218 5.93 -10.64 -5.96
CA ILE A 218 7.06 -10.74 -5.02
C ILE A 218 7.75 -9.38 -4.85
N SER A 219 8.08 -8.70 -5.95
CA SER A 219 8.74 -7.38 -5.88
C SER A 219 7.86 -6.33 -5.18
N CYS A 220 6.54 -6.51 -5.19
CA CYS A 220 5.63 -5.64 -4.50
C CYS A 220 5.52 -5.96 -3.00
N ILE A 221 5.15 -7.21 -2.65
CA ILE A 221 4.85 -7.58 -1.25
C ILE A 221 6.08 -7.51 -0.36
N MET A 222 7.29 -7.67 -0.90
CA MET A 222 8.53 -7.61 -0.13
C MET A 222 8.80 -6.24 0.51
N CYS A 223 8.14 -5.18 0.02
CA CYS A 223 8.25 -3.84 0.59
C CYS A 223 7.26 -3.59 1.74
N TYR A 224 6.45 -4.58 2.12
CA TYR A 224 5.37 -4.41 3.09
C TYR A 224 5.45 -5.44 4.20
N TYR A 225 5.02 -5.01 5.37
CA TYR A 225 4.83 -5.88 6.51
C TYR A 225 3.78 -6.97 6.20
N PRO A 226 3.98 -8.23 6.62
CA PRO A 226 5.10 -8.76 7.41
C PRO A 226 6.29 -9.26 6.58
N VAL A 227 6.20 -9.26 5.25
CA VAL A 227 7.27 -9.78 4.38
C VAL A 227 8.55 -8.97 4.56
N VAL A 228 8.42 -7.68 4.89
CA VAL A 228 9.56 -6.82 5.18
C VAL A 228 10.44 -7.36 6.31
N LEU A 229 9.88 -8.03 7.33
CA LEU A 229 10.65 -8.69 8.39
C LEU A 229 11.63 -9.75 7.87
N LEU A 230 11.28 -10.39 6.74
CA LEU A 230 12.16 -11.33 6.08
C LEU A 230 13.23 -10.59 5.28
N THR A 231 12.87 -9.51 4.58
CA THR A 231 13.84 -8.73 3.81
C THR A 231 14.82 -8.00 4.71
N ASP A 232 14.37 -7.45 5.85
CA ASP A 232 15.22 -6.70 6.78
C ASP A 232 16.29 -7.58 7.40
N LYS A 233 16.11 -8.91 7.48
CA LYS A 233 17.19 -9.84 7.87
C LYS A 233 18.36 -9.86 6.87
N PHE A 234 18.12 -9.50 5.61
CA PHE A 234 19.11 -9.55 4.53
C PHE A 234 19.46 -8.18 3.95
N LEU A 235 18.55 -7.22 4.06
CA LEU A 235 18.58 -5.88 3.47
C LEU A 235 18.24 -4.83 4.54
N GLN A 236 18.96 -4.85 5.66
CA GLN A 236 18.75 -3.92 6.77
C GLN A 236 18.80 -2.47 6.32
N VAL A 237 17.66 -1.79 6.45
CA VAL A 237 17.62 -0.33 6.53
C VAL A 237 17.56 -0.03 8.03
N THR A 238 18.55 0.69 8.55
CA THR A 238 18.64 1.01 9.98
C THR A 238 17.34 1.61 10.50
N GLU A 239 16.73 0.94 11.50
CA GLU A 239 15.33 1.18 11.89
C GLU A 239 15.11 2.36 12.83
N ASP A 240 16.11 2.80 13.59
CA ASP A 240 15.83 3.71 14.71
C ASP A 240 16.55 5.04 14.65
N SER A 241 15.71 6.08 14.71
CA SER A 241 16.02 7.49 14.91
C SER A 241 16.74 8.18 13.75
N LEU A 242 16.28 9.38 13.47
CA LEU A 242 17.03 10.45 12.82
C LEU A 242 18.53 10.22 12.94
N LEU A 243 19.12 9.83 11.81
CA LEU A 243 20.46 10.19 11.36
C LEU A 243 21.30 10.77 12.51
N PRO A 244 22.10 9.98 13.26
CA PRO A 244 22.94 10.50 14.33
C PRO A 244 24.03 11.41 13.72
N VAL A 245 23.64 12.63 13.43
CA VAL A 245 24.45 13.66 12.79
C VAL A 245 24.65 14.73 13.84
N ASN A 246 25.85 14.75 14.41
CA ASN A 246 26.23 15.77 15.40
C ASN A 246 26.20 17.21 14.83
N ASN A 247 26.18 17.35 13.50
CA ASN A 247 26.03 18.63 12.82
C ASN A 247 24.54 19.00 12.62
N SER A 248 24.07 19.92 13.46
CA SER A 248 22.69 20.41 13.46
C SER A 248 22.20 20.98 12.11
N ALA A 249 23.06 21.69 11.36
CA ALA A 249 22.68 22.25 10.06
C ALA A 249 22.54 21.17 8.98
N LEU A 250 23.41 20.17 9.02
CA LEU A 250 23.34 19.02 8.12
C LEU A 250 22.10 18.18 8.42
N LEU A 251 21.80 17.92 9.69
CA LEU A 251 20.59 17.21 10.11
C LEU A 251 19.33 17.93 9.59
N ALA A 252 19.28 19.26 9.73
CA ALA A 252 18.15 20.06 9.27
C ALA A 252 17.97 19.97 7.75
N GLY A 253 19.07 20.00 6.99
CA GLY A 253 19.04 19.80 5.55
C GLY A 253 18.53 18.42 5.14
N LEU A 254 18.97 17.36 5.83
CA LEU A 254 18.53 15.99 5.58
C LEU A 254 17.05 15.80 5.95
N ASN A 255 16.60 16.35 7.07
CA ASN A 255 15.19 16.36 7.47
C ASN A 255 14.33 17.09 6.45
N LEU A 256 14.78 18.24 5.94
CA LEU A 256 14.08 18.95 4.88
C LEU A 256 13.91 18.09 3.63
N PHE A 257 14.97 17.41 3.17
CA PHE A 257 14.88 16.52 2.01
C PHE A 257 13.99 15.30 2.26
N ALA A 258 14.03 14.73 3.46
CA ALA A 258 13.16 13.63 3.85
C ALA A 258 11.67 14.06 3.88
N ILE A 259 11.37 15.25 4.38
CA ILE A 259 10.03 15.86 4.33
C ILE A 259 9.60 16.06 2.87
N ILE A 260 10.45 16.66 2.03
CA ILE A 260 10.15 16.88 0.61
C ILE A 260 9.84 15.56 -0.10
N ALA A 261 10.62 14.50 0.15
CA ALA A 261 10.38 13.19 -0.41
C ALA A 261 9.00 12.65 -0.01
N ASN A 262 8.67 12.68 1.29
CA ASN A 262 7.40 12.17 1.81
C ASN A 262 6.19 12.98 1.34
N PHE A 263 6.30 14.31 1.26
CA PHE A 263 5.27 15.14 0.65
C PHE A 263 5.14 14.91 -0.85
N GLY A 264 6.24 14.66 -1.55
CA GLY A 264 6.24 14.27 -2.97
C GLY A 264 5.49 12.96 -3.21
N MET A 265 5.73 11.94 -2.38
CA MET A 265 4.96 10.70 -2.38
C MET A 265 3.48 10.96 -2.07
N MET A 266 3.20 11.80 -1.08
CA MET A 266 1.83 12.14 -0.70
C MET A 266 1.06 12.83 -1.82
N ILE A 267 1.68 13.75 -2.54
CA ILE A 267 1.09 14.40 -3.71
C ILE A 267 0.78 13.38 -4.81
N ALA A 268 1.65 12.40 -5.04
CA ALA A 268 1.39 11.31 -6.00
C ALA A 268 0.18 10.47 -5.59
N VAL A 269 0.10 10.04 -4.33
CA VAL A 269 -1.03 9.26 -3.78
C VAL A 269 -2.33 10.07 -3.80
N LEU A 270 -2.30 11.36 -3.42
CA LEU A 270 -3.44 12.27 -3.52
C LEU A 270 -3.95 12.39 -4.96
N ARG A 271 -3.03 12.44 -5.93
CA ARG A 271 -3.39 12.55 -7.34
C ARG A 271 -4.05 11.27 -7.88
N LEU A 272 -3.58 10.10 -7.45
CA LEU A 272 -4.23 8.83 -7.75
C LEU A 272 -5.59 8.70 -7.03
N GLY A 273 -5.66 9.20 -5.79
CA GLY A 273 -6.84 9.14 -4.95
C GLY A 273 -7.30 7.69 -4.71
N THR A 274 -8.59 7.44 -4.89
CA THR A 274 -9.21 6.11 -4.73
C THR A 274 -8.75 5.08 -5.77
N LYS A 275 -7.99 5.48 -6.79
CA LYS A 275 -7.39 4.57 -7.77
C LYS A 275 -6.02 4.04 -7.35
N SER A 276 -5.46 4.57 -6.27
CA SER A 276 -4.17 4.12 -5.74
C SER A 276 -4.23 2.64 -5.37
N GLY A 277 -3.29 1.84 -5.84
CA GLY A 277 -3.32 0.43 -5.47
C GLY A 277 -2.19 -0.34 -6.14
N ASN A 278 -1.43 -1.03 -5.31
CA ASN A 278 -0.40 -1.97 -5.72
C ASN A 278 -1.01 -3.04 -6.63
N LEU A 279 -0.27 -3.49 -7.64
CA LEU A 279 -0.64 -4.62 -8.51
C LEU A 279 -2.02 -4.49 -9.18
N THR A 280 -2.63 -3.30 -9.22
CA THR A 280 -4.00 -3.12 -9.72
C THR A 280 -4.05 -2.10 -10.85
N ASN A 281 -4.91 -2.36 -11.83
CA ASN A 281 -5.36 -1.34 -12.77
C ASN A 281 -6.77 -0.88 -12.40
N ARG A 282 -6.87 0.33 -11.82
CA ARG A 282 -8.14 1.02 -11.51
C ARG A 282 -8.39 2.22 -12.43
N GLY A 283 -7.61 2.32 -13.50
CA GLY A 283 -7.61 3.41 -14.46
C GLY A 283 -6.39 4.33 -14.34
N ILE A 284 -6.06 4.96 -15.46
CA ILE A 284 -4.83 5.73 -15.63
C ILE A 284 -5.03 7.19 -15.23
N VAL A 285 -4.04 7.76 -14.53
CA VAL A 285 -4.01 9.16 -14.11
C VAL A 285 -2.80 9.83 -14.75
N THR A 286 -3.01 11.01 -15.35
CA THR A 286 -2.00 11.65 -16.21
C THR A 286 -1.67 13.09 -15.85
N GLY A 287 -2.34 13.68 -14.84
CA GLY A 287 -2.01 15.03 -14.37
C GLY A 287 -0.94 15.02 -13.28
N PHE A 288 -0.43 16.20 -12.92
CA PHE A 288 0.65 16.36 -11.95
C PHE A 288 0.44 15.53 -10.66
N PRO A 289 1.45 14.75 -10.22
CA PRO A 289 2.84 14.70 -10.73
C PRO A 289 3.08 13.72 -11.90
N TYR A 290 2.06 12.98 -12.32
CA TYR A 290 2.16 11.97 -13.39
C TYR A 290 2.38 12.55 -14.79
N ASN A 291 2.25 13.86 -15.01
CA ASN A 291 2.61 14.48 -16.28
C ASN A 291 4.13 14.74 -16.43
N VAL A 292 4.91 14.59 -15.35
CA VAL A 292 6.36 14.83 -15.35
C VAL A 292 7.13 13.52 -15.49
N VAL A 293 6.80 12.53 -14.66
CA VAL A 293 7.38 11.18 -14.65
C VAL A 293 6.28 10.15 -14.43
N ARG A 294 6.49 8.90 -14.88
CA ARG A 294 5.49 7.83 -14.76
C ARG A 294 5.31 7.28 -13.35
N HIS A 295 6.37 7.29 -12.54
CA HIS A 295 6.39 6.71 -11.20
C HIS A 295 6.84 7.72 -10.13
N PRO A 296 6.12 8.85 -9.95
CA PRO A 296 6.54 9.93 -9.05
C PRO A 296 6.68 9.48 -7.59
N GLU A 297 5.80 8.59 -7.11
CA GLU A 297 5.92 8.01 -5.77
C GLU A 297 7.23 7.21 -5.64
N TYR A 298 7.51 6.29 -6.57
CA TYR A 298 8.73 5.48 -6.53
C TYR A 298 9.99 6.33 -6.66
N SER A 299 9.95 7.41 -7.46
CA SER A 299 11.06 8.37 -7.53
C SER A 299 11.36 9.01 -6.18
N MET A 300 10.32 9.46 -5.48
CA MET A 300 10.46 10.11 -4.18
C MET A 300 10.85 9.11 -3.10
N GLN A 301 10.41 7.86 -3.19
CA GLN A 301 10.84 6.79 -2.30
C GLN A 301 12.31 6.43 -2.51
N ILE A 302 12.78 6.34 -3.75
CA ILE A 302 14.22 6.16 -4.07
C ILE A 302 15.03 7.34 -3.51
N PHE A 303 14.55 8.57 -3.68
CA PHE A 303 15.19 9.75 -3.13
C PHE A 303 15.24 9.70 -1.59
N TYR A 304 14.15 9.30 -0.94
CA TYR A 304 14.08 9.11 0.52
C TYR A 304 15.09 8.07 1.02
N ILE A 305 15.19 6.92 0.33
CA ILE A 305 16.18 5.88 0.64
C ILE A 305 17.59 6.46 0.58
N ILE A 306 17.94 7.18 -0.49
CA ILE A 306 19.29 7.79 -0.62
C ILE A 306 19.56 8.78 0.51
N ILE A 307 18.61 9.66 0.82
CA ILE A 307 18.77 10.70 1.86
C ILE A 307 18.94 10.08 3.25
N THR A 308 18.17 9.02 3.55
CA THR A 308 18.24 8.33 4.84
C THR A 308 19.50 7.48 5.00
N THR A 309 20.12 7.02 3.90
CA THR A 309 21.40 6.32 3.94
C THR A 309 22.60 7.27 4.19
N ILE A 310 22.55 8.54 3.74
CA ILE A 310 23.72 9.46 3.79
C ILE A 310 24.38 9.49 5.19
N PRO A 311 23.65 9.64 6.29
CA PRO A 311 24.28 9.79 7.61
C PRO A 311 24.90 8.53 8.16
N LEU A 312 24.46 7.37 7.70
CA LEU A 312 25.15 6.13 8.02
C LEU A 312 26.60 6.27 7.55
N TYR A 313 26.85 6.70 6.30
CA TYR A 313 28.23 6.91 5.82
C TYR A 313 29.04 7.96 6.59
N LEU A 314 28.35 8.93 7.21
CA LEU A 314 28.95 10.00 8.00
C LEU A 314 29.22 9.58 9.46
N ALA A 315 28.64 8.48 9.93
CA ALA A 315 28.95 7.90 11.23
C ALA A 315 30.44 7.50 11.26
N SER A 316 31.19 8.12 12.17
CA SER A 316 32.66 8.09 12.22
C SER A 316 33.24 6.74 12.63
N ASP A 317 32.43 5.89 13.24
CA ASP A 317 32.75 4.60 13.84
C ASP A 317 32.47 3.40 12.91
N MET A 318 31.83 3.62 11.76
CA MET A 318 31.47 2.53 10.86
C MET A 318 32.67 2.00 10.05
N GLY A 319 32.89 0.67 10.09
CA GLY A 319 33.95 0.01 9.35
C GLY A 319 33.74 0.00 7.83
N TYR A 320 34.79 -0.27 7.06
CA TYR A 320 34.68 -0.39 5.59
C TYR A 320 33.73 -1.49 5.13
N GLY A 321 33.67 -2.61 5.88
CA GLY A 321 32.74 -3.71 5.61
C GLY A 321 31.29 -3.27 5.75
N ASP A 322 30.95 -2.59 6.85
CA ASP A 322 29.60 -2.09 7.10
C ASP A 322 29.18 -1.06 6.04
N LYS A 323 30.09 -0.14 5.67
CA LYS A 323 29.84 0.82 4.57
C LYS A 323 29.57 0.10 3.25
N PHE A 324 30.27 -1.00 2.97
CA PHE A 324 29.98 -1.83 1.80
C PHE A 324 28.60 -2.48 1.88
N PHE A 325 28.24 -3.08 3.02
CA PHE A 325 26.91 -3.67 3.23
C PHE A 325 25.77 -2.66 3.09
N VAL A 326 25.91 -1.46 3.67
CA VAL A 326 24.95 -0.35 3.53
C VAL A 326 24.80 0.06 2.06
N THR A 327 25.91 0.12 1.32
CA THR A 327 25.89 0.43 -0.12
C THR A 327 25.12 -0.61 -0.91
N VAL A 328 25.45 -1.90 -0.72
CA VAL A 328 24.79 -3.01 -1.42
C VAL A 328 23.30 -3.05 -1.09
N THR A 329 22.94 -2.87 0.18
CA THR A 329 21.55 -2.85 0.64
C THR A 329 20.76 -1.69 0.05
N THR A 330 21.35 -0.48 0.04
CA THR A 330 20.73 0.70 -0.58
C THR A 330 20.49 0.47 -2.08
N LEU A 331 21.48 -0.08 -2.80
CA LEU A 331 21.32 -0.41 -4.22
C LEU A 331 20.28 -1.50 -4.45
N ALA A 332 20.17 -2.50 -3.57
CA ALA A 332 19.16 -3.54 -3.64
C ALA A 332 17.74 -2.95 -3.47
N TRP A 333 17.54 -2.03 -2.52
CA TRP A 333 16.26 -1.34 -2.35
C TRP A 333 15.89 -0.49 -3.56
N ILE A 334 16.84 0.27 -4.11
CA ILE A 334 16.62 1.03 -5.36
C ILE A 334 16.23 0.08 -6.50
N PHE A 335 16.90 -1.07 -6.61
CA PHE A 335 16.60 -2.07 -7.62
C PHE A 335 15.22 -2.70 -7.44
N ILE A 336 14.76 -2.94 -6.20
CA ILE A 336 13.41 -3.43 -5.91
C ILE A 336 12.35 -2.43 -6.40
N TYR A 337 12.51 -1.14 -6.11
CA TYR A 337 11.59 -0.11 -6.62
C TYR A 337 11.64 0.03 -8.15
N TYR A 338 12.80 -0.18 -8.76
CA TYR A 338 12.91 -0.31 -10.21
C TYR A 338 12.09 -1.50 -10.73
N LEU A 339 12.25 -2.70 -10.16
CA LEU A 339 11.51 -3.90 -10.56
C LEU A 339 9.99 -3.72 -10.42
N ARG A 340 9.55 -3.06 -9.35
CA ARG A 340 8.12 -2.73 -9.15
C ARG A 340 7.57 -1.88 -10.28
N ALA A 341 8.27 -0.80 -10.64
CA ALA A 341 7.84 0.05 -11.74
C ALA A 341 7.76 -0.70 -13.08
N ILE A 342 8.74 -1.57 -13.36
CA ILE A 342 8.79 -2.34 -14.62
C ILE A 342 7.67 -3.39 -14.67
N THR A 343 7.45 -4.10 -13.57
CA THR A 343 6.38 -5.11 -13.49
C THR A 343 5.00 -4.47 -13.57
N GLU A 344 4.81 -3.34 -12.91
CA GLU A 344 3.60 -2.51 -13.01
C GLU A 344 3.38 -2.00 -14.43
N GLU A 345 4.40 -1.45 -15.11
CA GLU A 345 4.29 -1.02 -16.50
C GLU A 345 3.91 -2.17 -17.44
N ARG A 346 4.51 -3.35 -17.25
CA ARG A 346 4.17 -4.56 -18.02
C ARG A 346 2.72 -4.99 -17.77
N HIS A 347 2.18 -4.80 -16.57
CA HIS A 347 0.77 -5.03 -16.29
C HIS A 347 -0.11 -3.98 -16.98
N LEU A 348 0.20 -2.69 -16.78
CA LEU A 348 -0.62 -1.55 -17.21
C LEU A 348 -0.61 -1.35 -18.73
N ILE A 349 0.46 -1.73 -19.45
CA ILE A 349 0.55 -1.56 -20.91
C ILE A 349 -0.54 -2.32 -21.69
N LYS A 350 -1.24 -3.25 -21.03
CA LYS A 350 -2.42 -3.93 -21.59
C LYS A 350 -3.64 -2.98 -21.72
N ASP A 351 -3.66 -1.87 -20.98
CA ASP A 351 -4.69 -0.82 -21.08
C ASP A 351 -4.28 0.20 -22.17
N SER A 352 -5.14 0.41 -23.16
CA SER A 352 -4.86 1.35 -24.27
C SER A 352 -4.60 2.78 -23.78
N LYS A 353 -5.23 3.20 -22.67
CA LYS A 353 -4.98 4.52 -22.09
C LYS A 353 -3.58 4.63 -21.50
N TYR A 354 -3.01 3.52 -21.03
CA TYR A 354 -1.64 3.51 -20.53
C TYR A 354 -0.64 3.59 -21.68
N GLN A 355 -0.93 2.94 -22.82
CA GLN A 355 -0.10 3.05 -24.02
C GLN A 355 -0.02 4.51 -24.50
N GLU A 356 -1.17 5.20 -24.59
CA GLU A 356 -1.21 6.64 -24.91
C GLU A 356 -0.44 7.49 -23.90
N TYR A 357 -0.52 7.14 -22.62
CA TYR A 357 0.20 7.84 -21.55
C TYR A 357 1.71 7.69 -21.67
N VAL A 358 2.22 6.48 -21.92
CA VAL A 358 3.66 6.20 -22.11
C VAL A 358 4.25 6.97 -23.29
N LEU A 359 3.46 7.19 -24.36
CA LEU A 359 3.88 8.02 -25.49
C LEU A 359 4.04 9.50 -25.12
N LYS A 360 3.23 10.00 -24.19
CA LYS A 360 3.27 11.39 -23.72
C LYS A 360 4.36 11.63 -22.69
N VAL A 361 4.50 10.72 -21.72
CA VAL A 361 5.45 10.83 -20.62
C VAL A 361 6.51 9.76 -20.76
N LYS A 362 7.66 10.12 -21.33
CA LYS A 362 8.75 9.19 -21.65
C LYS A 362 9.54 8.75 -20.43
N HIS A 363 9.60 9.59 -19.40
CA HIS A 363 10.46 9.41 -18.23
C HIS A 363 9.81 8.55 -17.15
N ARG A 364 10.51 7.53 -16.65
CA ARG A 364 10.01 6.68 -15.55
C ARG A 364 10.14 7.33 -14.19
N PHE A 365 11.37 7.73 -13.83
CA PHE A 365 11.70 8.11 -12.46
C PHE A 365 12.24 9.54 -12.35
N LEU A 366 13.24 9.85 -13.15
CA LEU A 366 13.84 11.19 -13.18
C LEU A 366 13.37 11.89 -14.46
N PRO A 367 12.97 13.16 -14.39
CA PRO A 367 12.82 13.95 -15.60
C PRO A 367 14.14 13.85 -16.40
N TRP A 368 14.08 13.89 -17.72
CA TRP A 368 15.26 13.84 -18.60
C TRP A 368 15.97 12.48 -18.74
N LEU A 369 15.70 11.49 -17.88
CA LEU A 369 16.19 10.12 -18.02
C LEU A 369 15.07 9.22 -18.58
N ILE A 370 15.32 8.48 -19.66
CA ILE A 370 14.32 7.60 -20.31
C ILE A 370 14.31 6.21 -19.67
#